data_AF-A0A2G2V6M0-F1
#
_entry.id   AF-A0A2G2V6M0-F1
#
_cell.length_a   1.000
_cell.length_b   1.000
_cell.length_c   1.000
_cell.angle_alpha   90.00
_cell.angle_beta   90.00
_cell.angle_gamma   90.00
#
_symmetry.space_group_name_H-M   'P 1'
#
loop_
_entity.id
_entity.type
_entity.pdbx_description
1 polymer ?
#
loop_
_entity_poly.entity_id
_entity_poly.type
_entity_poly.pdbx_seq_one_letter_code
_entity_poly.pdbx_strand_id
1 'polypeptide(L)'
;MLEVVHLFHAYHKVSLGFQILKSYITEESTIEEKELAALKQLQLLRVLSINAGDCENKDIIRKLDNLSPPTHVEELYLRHFLGETTPAWLNPISLPQLQYLCIEDSRVISHMTENFWGDNKGSWNVEGLCLKFLPRLKETWETFQSAMPALKYLEISHCNSLENFPCNVEGLGYWTKPEEEVENKEEQDVISCHGGNEGEVEEVH
;
A
#
# COMPACT_ATOMS: atom_id res chain seq x y z
N MET A 1 -23.14 1.00 -27.48
CA MET A 1 -22.75 0.28 -26.25
C MET A 1 -21.90 -0.93 -26.64
N LEU A 2 -20.79 -0.65 -27.32
CA LEU A 2 -19.83 -1.59 -27.93
C LEU A 2 -18.80 -0.66 -28.58
N GLU A 3 -17.68 -0.41 -27.90
CA GLU A 3 -16.41 0.18 -28.41
C GLU A 3 -15.51 0.53 -27.21
N VAL A 4 -15.06 -0.49 -26.48
CA VAL A 4 -13.82 -0.42 -25.67
C VAL A 4 -12.97 -1.63 -26.05
N VAL A 5 -12.87 -1.86 -27.36
CA VAL A 5 -12.11 -2.94 -27.98
C VAL A 5 -11.17 -2.28 -28.97
N HIS A 6 -10.24 -1.47 -28.49
CA HIS A 6 -9.02 -1.04 -29.19
C HIS A 6 -8.03 -0.45 -28.17
N LEU A 7 -7.63 -1.27 -27.19
CA LEU A 7 -6.37 -1.15 -26.43
C LEU A 7 -5.29 -2.11 -27.03
N PHE A 8 -5.40 -2.41 -28.34
CA PHE A 8 -4.64 -3.42 -29.11
C PHE A 8 -3.39 -2.77 -29.75
N HIS A 9 -2.15 -3.21 -29.50
CA HIS A 9 -1.48 -4.26 -30.30
C HIS A 9 -0.14 -4.73 -29.69
N ALA A 10 -0.12 -5.19 -28.43
CA ALA A 10 0.97 -6.02 -27.92
C ALA A 10 0.38 -7.20 -27.10
N TYR A 11 0.36 -8.38 -27.73
CA TYR A 11 0.08 -9.72 -27.17
C TYR A 11 -0.94 -9.84 -26.01
N HIS A 12 -2.19 -10.13 -26.37
CA HIS A 12 -3.33 -10.32 -25.46
C HIS A 12 -3.27 -11.64 -24.65
N LYS A 13 -3.20 -11.52 -23.31
CA LYS A 13 -3.95 -12.39 -22.39
C LYS A 13 -4.61 -11.55 -21.30
N VAL A 14 -5.52 -10.66 -21.72
CA VAL A 14 -6.42 -9.97 -20.80
C VAL A 14 -7.48 -10.98 -20.35
N SER A 15 -7.29 -11.55 -19.16
CA SER A 15 -8.32 -12.37 -18.51
C SER A 15 -9.39 -11.45 -17.92
N LEU A 16 -10.42 -11.12 -18.71
CA LEU A 16 -11.61 -10.38 -18.26
C LEU A 16 -12.47 -11.26 -17.33
N GLY A 17 -11.98 -11.51 -16.12
CA GLY A 17 -12.77 -11.95 -14.99
C GLY A 17 -13.13 -10.72 -14.14
N PHE A 18 -13.92 -9.80 -14.69
CA PHE A 18 -14.61 -8.61 -14.14
C PHE A 18 -14.03 -7.75 -12.99
N GLN A 19 -12.88 -8.04 -12.39
CA GLN A 19 -12.31 -7.25 -11.28
C GLN A 19 -10.79 -7.06 -11.39
N ILE A 20 -10.14 -7.69 -12.37
CA ILE A 20 -8.68 -7.71 -12.49
C ILE A 20 -8.27 -7.21 -13.88
N LEU A 21 -7.37 -6.23 -13.92
CA LEU A 21 -6.69 -5.79 -15.13
C LEU A 21 -5.18 -6.00 -14.96
N LYS A 22 -4.57 -6.66 -15.94
CA LYS A 22 -3.13 -6.83 -16.02
C LYS A 22 -2.64 -6.26 -17.34
N SER A 23 -1.75 -5.29 -17.26
CA SER A 23 -1.13 -4.62 -18.40
C SER A 23 0.34 -5.00 -18.46
N TYR A 24 0.81 -5.36 -19.65
CA TYR A 24 2.21 -5.66 -19.93
C TYR A 24 2.66 -4.68 -21.01
N ILE A 25 3.64 -3.85 -20.67
CA ILE A 25 4.16 -2.81 -21.55
C ILE A 25 5.51 -3.27 -22.09
N THR A 26 5.71 -3.01 -23.38
CA THR A 26 6.96 -3.29 -24.11
C THR A 26 7.42 -2.02 -24.83
N GLU A 27 8.62 -2.04 -25.40
CA GLU A 27 9.15 -0.91 -26.18
C GLU A 27 8.29 -0.57 -27.41
N GLU A 28 7.56 -1.55 -27.96
CA GLU A 28 6.64 -1.35 -29.08
C GLU A 28 5.23 -0.93 -28.66
N SER A 29 4.96 -0.83 -27.35
CA SER A 29 3.62 -0.50 -26.87
C SER A 29 3.24 0.94 -27.22
N THR A 30 2.00 1.12 -27.67
CA THR A 30 1.40 2.44 -27.92
C THR A 30 0.31 2.68 -26.90
N ILE A 31 0.43 3.78 -26.15
CA ILE A 31 -0.62 4.30 -25.27
C ILE A 31 -1.13 5.60 -25.89
N GLU A 32 -2.39 5.67 -26.26
CA GLU A 32 -3.04 6.87 -26.78
C GLU A 32 -3.56 7.74 -25.63
N GLU A 33 -3.63 9.06 -25.84
CA GLU A 33 -4.13 10.01 -24.82
C GLU A 33 -5.53 9.67 -24.31
N LYS A 34 -6.41 9.17 -25.21
CA LYS A 34 -7.77 8.76 -24.85
C LYS A 34 -7.79 7.56 -23.89
N GLU A 35 -6.76 6.72 -23.92
CA GLU A 35 -6.65 5.51 -23.11
C GLU A 35 -6.23 5.82 -21.67
N LEU A 36 -5.53 6.94 -21.46
CA LEU A 36 -5.11 7.40 -20.13
C LEU A 36 -6.30 7.61 -19.18
N ALA A 37 -7.42 8.12 -19.73
CA ALA A 37 -8.66 8.33 -18.99
C ALA A 37 -9.62 7.13 -19.02
N ALA A 38 -9.38 6.15 -19.90
CA ALA A 38 -10.27 5.00 -20.07
C ALA A 38 -10.25 4.08 -18.84
N LEU A 39 -9.09 3.96 -18.17
CA LEU A 39 -8.96 3.17 -16.94
C LEU A 39 -9.98 3.58 -15.88
N LYS A 40 -10.18 4.88 -15.67
CA LYS A 40 -11.12 5.44 -14.70
C LYS A 40 -12.57 4.98 -14.89
N GLN A 41 -12.94 4.55 -16.09
CA GLN A 41 -14.29 4.12 -16.44
C GLN A 41 -14.57 2.65 -16.06
N LEU A 42 -13.55 1.88 -15.67
CA LEU A 42 -13.67 0.47 -15.31
C LEU A 42 -14.22 0.31 -13.89
N GLN A 43 -15.54 0.48 -13.72
CA GLN A 43 -16.21 0.54 -12.42
C GLN A 43 -16.13 -0.73 -11.56
N LEU A 44 -15.86 -1.89 -12.17
CA LEU A 44 -15.75 -3.16 -11.46
C LEU A 44 -14.30 -3.53 -11.13
N LEU A 45 -13.32 -2.75 -11.58
CA LEU A 45 -11.90 -3.04 -11.38
C LEU A 45 -11.50 -2.88 -9.90
N ARG A 46 -10.98 -3.95 -9.31
CA ARG A 46 -10.46 -3.99 -7.94
C ARG A 46 -8.96 -4.24 -7.90
N VAL A 47 -8.41 -4.97 -8.87
CA VAL A 47 -6.98 -5.30 -8.93
C VAL A 47 -6.39 -4.73 -10.22
N LEU A 48 -5.43 -3.83 -10.06
CA LEU A 48 -4.65 -3.28 -11.17
C LEU A 48 -3.21 -3.80 -11.08
N SER A 49 -2.74 -4.43 -12.15
CA SER A 49 -1.34 -4.83 -12.28
C SER A 49 -0.75 -4.22 -13.54
N ILE A 50 0.30 -3.43 -13.38
CA ILE A 50 1.06 -2.81 -14.46
C ILE A 50 2.47 -3.37 -14.41
N ASN A 51 2.84 -4.12 -15.44
CA ASN A 51 4.21 -4.51 -15.69
C ASN A 51 4.76 -3.63 -16.83
N ALA A 52 5.71 -2.76 -16.50
CA ALA A 52 6.30 -1.82 -17.43
C ALA A 52 7.46 -2.42 -18.27
N GLY A 53 7.79 -3.70 -18.08
CA GLY A 53 8.66 -4.49 -18.95
C GLY A 53 10.08 -3.97 -19.12
N ASP A 54 10.60 -3.23 -18.14
CA ASP A 54 11.89 -2.53 -18.19
C ASP A 54 11.97 -1.59 -19.40
N CYS A 55 10.83 -1.03 -19.82
CA CYS A 55 10.73 -0.13 -20.95
C CYS A 55 11.49 1.17 -20.67
N GLU A 56 12.49 1.46 -21.50
CA GLU A 56 13.34 2.65 -21.42
C GLU A 56 12.79 3.81 -22.26
N ASN A 57 11.73 3.58 -23.05
CA ASN A 57 11.05 4.62 -23.80
C ASN A 57 10.40 5.66 -22.87
N LYS A 58 11.03 6.84 -22.79
CA LYS A 58 10.60 7.95 -21.95
C LYS A 58 9.18 8.44 -22.22
N ASP A 59 8.69 8.33 -23.45
CA ASP A 59 7.34 8.77 -23.79
C ASP A 59 6.30 7.78 -23.24
N ILE A 60 6.60 6.48 -23.25
CA ILE A 60 5.77 5.46 -22.61
C ILE A 60 5.77 5.66 -21.09
N ILE A 61 6.94 5.85 -20.47
CA ILE A 61 7.06 6.11 -19.03
C ILE A 61 6.22 7.34 -18.62
N ARG A 62 6.32 8.44 -19.38
CA ARG A 62 5.49 9.65 -19.15
C ARG A 62 4.00 9.38 -19.26
N LYS A 63 3.57 8.54 -20.20
CA LYS A 63 2.17 8.17 -20.34
C LYS A 63 1.69 7.29 -19.18
N LEU A 64 2.54 6.39 -18.68
CA LEU A 64 2.25 5.62 -17.47
C LEU A 64 2.07 6.54 -16.24
N ASP A 65 2.84 7.64 -16.17
CA ASP A 65 2.71 8.65 -15.12
C ASP A 65 1.38 9.46 -15.20
N ASN A 66 0.77 9.52 -16.39
CA ASN A 66 -0.49 10.22 -16.64
C ASN A 66 -1.73 9.32 -16.58
N LEU A 67 -1.59 8.05 -16.18
CA LEU A 67 -2.75 7.17 -16.01
C LEU A 67 -3.70 7.69 -14.93
N SER A 68 -4.98 7.38 -15.09
CA SER A 68 -6.01 7.64 -14.09
C SER A 68 -6.70 6.34 -13.67
N PRO A 69 -6.15 5.61 -12.68
CA PRO A 69 -6.82 4.42 -12.16
C PRO A 69 -8.20 4.75 -11.55
N PRO A 70 -9.14 3.79 -11.51
CA PRO A 70 -10.36 3.91 -10.71
C PRO A 70 -10.06 4.09 -9.23
N THR A 71 -10.86 4.92 -8.55
CA THR A 71 -10.74 5.16 -7.10
C THR A 71 -11.12 3.97 -6.23
N HIS A 72 -11.71 2.93 -6.81
CA HIS A 72 -12.18 1.71 -6.15
C HIS A 72 -11.20 0.53 -6.28
N VAL A 73 -10.00 0.78 -6.80
CA VAL A 73 -8.92 -0.22 -6.83
C VAL A 73 -8.48 -0.51 -5.39
N GLU A 74 -8.42 -1.78 -5.05
CA GLU A 74 -8.06 -2.32 -3.74
C GLU A 74 -6.66 -2.91 -3.72
N GLU A 75 -6.22 -3.49 -4.84
CA GLU A 75 -4.86 -4.02 -4.97
C GLU A 75 -4.16 -3.42 -6.19
N LEU A 76 -2.92 -3.00 -5.98
CA LEU A 76 -2.06 -2.46 -7.03
C LEU A 76 -0.70 -3.16 -7.05
N TYR A 77 -0.30 -3.59 -8.25
CA TYR A 77 1.01 -4.16 -8.52
C TYR A 77 1.70 -3.32 -9.60
N LEU A 78 2.82 -2.70 -9.27
CA LEU A 78 3.67 -1.96 -10.20
C LEU A 78 5.00 -2.69 -10.35
N ARG A 79 5.32 -3.18 -11.55
CA ARG A 79 6.54 -3.97 -11.81
C ARG A 79 7.37 -3.36 -12.91
N HIS A 80 8.69 -3.47 -12.82
CA HIS A 80 9.62 -3.09 -13.88
C HIS A 80 9.48 -1.63 -14.35
N PHE A 81 9.01 -0.73 -13.48
CA PHE A 81 8.79 0.67 -13.82
C PHE A 81 10.11 1.44 -13.80
N LEU A 82 10.44 2.11 -14.91
CA LEU A 82 11.70 2.83 -15.07
C LEU A 82 11.61 4.37 -14.88
N GLY A 83 10.64 4.86 -14.10
CA GLY A 83 10.65 6.24 -13.61
C GLY A 83 11.55 6.42 -12.38
N GLU A 84 12.23 7.56 -12.26
CA GLU A 84 13.11 7.86 -11.11
C GLU A 84 12.35 7.93 -9.78
N THR A 85 11.07 8.31 -9.83
CA THR A 85 10.13 8.26 -8.71
C THR A 85 8.90 7.45 -9.09
N THR A 86 8.06 7.09 -8.12
CA THR A 86 6.75 6.46 -8.40
C THR A 86 5.83 7.35 -9.24
N PRO A 87 4.81 6.79 -9.91
CA PRO A 87 3.85 7.61 -10.63
C PRO A 87 3.10 8.61 -9.73
N ALA A 88 2.76 9.80 -10.23
CA ALA A 88 2.11 10.86 -9.46
C ALA A 88 0.71 10.47 -8.93
N TRP A 89 0.00 9.60 -9.65
CA TRP A 89 -1.29 9.06 -9.24
C TRP A 89 -1.21 8.01 -8.12
N LEU A 90 -0.01 7.55 -7.75
CA LEU A 90 0.19 6.64 -6.62
C LEU A 90 0.17 7.42 -5.29
N ASN A 91 -1.03 7.82 -4.87
CA ASN A 91 -1.26 8.61 -3.67
C ASN A 91 -2.63 8.29 -3.05
N PRO A 92 -2.85 8.56 -1.74
CA PRO A 92 -4.09 8.18 -1.06
C PRO A 92 -5.33 8.92 -1.57
N ILE A 93 -5.19 10.08 -2.21
CA ILE A 93 -6.33 10.84 -2.76
C ILE A 93 -6.84 10.19 -4.05
N SER A 94 -5.93 9.68 -4.88
CA SER A 94 -6.24 9.06 -6.16
C SER A 94 -6.67 7.59 -6.00
N LEU A 95 -6.20 6.93 -4.94
CA LEU A 95 -6.44 5.52 -4.64
C LEU A 95 -6.98 5.33 -3.21
N PRO A 96 -8.13 5.92 -2.85
CA PRO A 96 -8.61 5.96 -1.46
C PRO A 96 -9.04 4.60 -0.89
N GLN A 97 -9.31 3.61 -1.76
CA GLN A 97 -9.73 2.26 -1.37
C GLN A 97 -8.59 1.24 -1.43
N LEU A 98 -7.36 1.67 -1.71
CA LEU A 98 -6.22 0.76 -1.82
C LEU A 98 -5.90 0.12 -0.47
N GLN A 99 -5.91 -1.21 -0.43
CA GLN A 99 -5.62 -2.04 0.73
C GLN A 99 -4.28 -2.75 0.59
N TYR A 100 -3.85 -3.06 -0.63
CA TYR A 100 -2.58 -3.73 -0.90
C TYR A 100 -1.78 -3.01 -1.99
N LEU A 101 -0.52 -2.70 -1.68
CA LEU A 101 0.42 -2.10 -2.62
C LEU A 101 1.64 -2.99 -2.77
N CYS A 102 2.00 -3.28 -4.01
CA CYS A 102 3.17 -4.06 -4.36
C CYS A 102 3.97 -3.35 -5.44
N ILE A 103 5.24 -3.05 -5.15
CA ILE A 103 6.19 -2.46 -6.10
C ILE A 103 7.39 -3.40 -6.21
N GLU A 104 7.65 -3.88 -7.42
CA GLU A 104 8.68 -4.89 -7.66
C GLU A 104 9.57 -4.52 -8.87
N ASP A 105 10.80 -5.00 -8.85
CA ASP A 105 11.69 -5.07 -10.02
C ASP A 105 12.02 -3.72 -10.69
N SER A 106 12.09 -2.63 -9.92
CA SER A 106 12.60 -1.36 -10.45
C SER A 106 14.05 -1.11 -10.04
N ARG A 107 14.91 -0.96 -11.05
CA ARG A 107 16.33 -0.63 -10.86
C ARG A 107 16.62 0.87 -10.73
N VAL A 108 15.62 1.74 -10.89
CA VAL A 108 15.81 3.21 -10.97
C VAL A 108 15.03 4.02 -9.94
N ILE A 109 13.88 3.53 -9.46
CA ILE A 109 13.12 4.24 -8.42
C ILE A 109 14.03 4.47 -7.21
N SER A 110 14.28 5.74 -6.90
CA SER A 110 15.10 6.13 -5.75
C SER A 110 14.28 6.72 -4.61
N HIS A 111 13.13 7.30 -4.93
CA HIS A 111 12.22 7.92 -3.96
C HIS A 111 10.76 7.73 -4.35
N MET A 112 9.87 7.82 -3.36
CA MET A 112 8.45 8.01 -3.63
C MET A 112 8.18 9.46 -4.07
N THR A 113 7.13 9.69 -4.86
CA THR A 113 6.66 11.04 -5.17
C THR A 113 6.18 11.77 -3.91
N GLU A 114 6.29 13.11 -3.86
CA GLU A 114 5.87 13.88 -2.68
C GLU A 114 4.43 13.59 -2.25
N ASN A 115 3.52 13.46 -3.21
CA ASN A 115 2.10 13.17 -2.95
C ASN A 115 1.85 11.76 -2.40
N PHE A 116 2.81 10.82 -2.54
CA PHE A 116 2.68 9.46 -2.03
C PHE A 116 2.48 9.45 -0.52
N TRP A 117 3.17 10.33 0.20
CA TRP A 117 3.15 10.35 1.67
C TRP A 117 1.83 10.86 2.26
N GLY A 118 0.95 11.40 1.43
CA GLY A 118 -0.29 12.03 1.86
C GLY A 118 -0.08 13.42 2.45
N ASP A 119 -1.19 14.06 2.82
CA ASP A 119 -1.22 15.34 3.51
C ASP A 119 -2.33 15.33 4.57
N ASN A 120 -2.61 16.49 5.17
CA ASN A 120 -3.68 16.66 6.15
C ASN A 120 -5.08 16.27 5.64
N LYS A 121 -5.25 16.03 4.34
CA LYS A 121 -6.51 15.67 3.69
C LYS A 121 -6.65 14.16 3.45
N GLY A 122 -5.60 13.36 3.61
CA GLY A 122 -5.71 11.91 3.44
C GLY A 122 -4.43 11.13 3.68
N SER A 123 -4.54 10.06 4.45
CA SER A 123 -3.53 9.01 4.63
C SER A 123 -3.94 7.73 3.89
N TRP A 124 -3.03 6.77 3.75
CA TRP A 124 -3.34 5.48 3.16
C TRP A 124 -4.21 4.62 4.09
N ASN A 125 -5.13 3.84 3.49
CA ASN A 125 -5.83 2.71 4.10
C ASN A 125 -5.14 1.36 3.79
N VAL A 126 -3.89 1.41 3.34
CA VAL A 126 -3.12 0.24 2.95
C VAL A 126 -2.84 -0.61 4.18
N GLU A 127 -3.26 -1.88 4.13
CA GLU A 127 -3.05 -2.88 5.17
C GLU A 127 -1.86 -3.79 4.85
N GLY A 128 -1.48 -3.93 3.59
CA GLY A 128 -0.34 -4.73 3.15
C GLY A 128 0.57 -4.00 2.17
N LEU A 129 1.88 -4.01 2.45
CA LEU A 129 2.91 -3.42 1.61
C LEU A 129 3.93 -4.47 1.20
N CYS A 130 4.25 -4.52 -0.09
CA CYS A 130 5.29 -5.39 -0.65
C CYS A 130 6.28 -4.56 -1.48
N LEU A 131 7.55 -4.59 -1.12
CA LEU A 131 8.64 -3.90 -1.82
C LEU A 131 9.74 -4.90 -2.16
N LYS A 132 9.96 -5.18 -3.46
CA LYS A 132 10.97 -6.16 -3.88
C LYS A 132 11.88 -5.65 -4.99
N PHE A 133 13.17 -5.95 -4.87
CA PHE A 133 14.17 -5.63 -5.90
C PHE A 133 14.18 -4.13 -6.24
N LEU A 134 14.19 -3.28 -5.21
CA LEU A 134 14.25 -1.82 -5.32
C LEU A 134 15.58 -1.31 -4.72
N PRO A 135 16.74 -1.64 -5.31
CA PRO A 135 18.05 -1.43 -4.68
C PRO A 135 18.39 0.05 -4.44
N ARG A 136 17.74 0.98 -5.16
CA ARG A 136 17.98 2.42 -5.06
C ARG A 136 16.96 3.16 -4.19
N LEU A 137 15.84 2.51 -3.82
CA LEU A 137 14.78 3.16 -3.06
C LEU A 137 15.30 3.51 -1.67
N LYS A 138 15.40 4.81 -1.39
CA LYS A 138 15.94 5.35 -0.15
C LYS A 138 14.84 6.07 0.62
N GLU A 139 14.28 5.37 1.58
CA GLU A 139 13.21 5.85 2.47
C GLU A 139 13.39 5.25 3.87
N THR A 140 12.74 5.84 4.86
CA THR A 140 12.80 5.37 6.25
C THR A 140 11.51 4.66 6.64
N TRP A 141 11.58 3.75 7.61
CA TRP A 141 10.38 3.12 8.15
C TRP A 141 9.40 4.12 8.78
N GLU A 142 9.91 5.16 9.44
CA GLU A 142 9.09 6.19 10.10
C GLU A 142 8.16 6.91 9.10
N THR A 143 8.66 7.23 7.89
CA THR A 143 7.85 7.88 6.86
C THR A 143 6.73 6.96 6.37
N PHE A 144 7.03 5.67 6.14
CA PHE A 144 6.00 4.68 5.78
C PHE A 144 4.97 4.47 6.89
N GLN A 145 5.42 4.33 8.14
CA GLN A 145 4.53 4.12 9.28
C GLN A 145 3.59 5.31 9.49
N SER A 146 4.09 6.55 9.30
CA SER A 146 3.26 7.75 9.36
C SER A 146 2.26 7.84 8.20
N ALA A 147 2.66 7.47 6.98
CA ALA A 147 1.80 7.55 5.80
C ALA A 147 0.75 6.42 5.73
N MET A 148 1.05 5.26 6.31
CA MET A 148 0.23 4.04 6.27
C MET A 148 -0.12 3.54 7.68
N PRO A 149 -0.96 4.28 8.45
CA PRO A 149 -1.30 3.92 9.83
C PRO A 149 -2.08 2.60 9.96
N ALA A 150 -2.75 2.16 8.89
CA ALA A 150 -3.51 0.91 8.83
C ALA A 150 -2.66 -0.33 8.49
N LEU A 151 -1.34 -0.18 8.28
CA LEU A 151 -0.46 -1.25 7.84
C LEU A 151 -0.40 -2.39 8.86
N LYS A 152 -0.71 -3.61 8.41
CA LYS A 152 -0.72 -4.84 9.19
C LYS A 152 0.36 -5.82 8.74
N TYR A 153 0.73 -5.78 7.46
CA TYR A 153 1.68 -6.71 6.84
C TYR A 153 2.68 -5.97 5.97
N LEU A 154 3.94 -6.37 6.06
CA LEU A 154 5.04 -5.88 5.24
C LEU A 154 5.89 -7.04 4.74
N GLU A 155 6.19 -7.04 3.45
CA GLU A 155 7.14 -7.93 2.79
C GLU A 155 8.19 -7.12 2.06
N ILE A 156 9.47 -7.36 2.38
CA ILE A 156 10.59 -6.68 1.74
C ILE A 156 11.59 -7.70 1.23
N SER A 157 12.15 -7.46 0.04
CA SER A 157 13.34 -8.16 -0.39
C SER A 157 14.23 -7.37 -1.33
N HIS A 158 15.55 -7.43 -1.15
CA HIS A 158 16.53 -6.79 -2.03
C HIS A 158 16.33 -5.26 -2.20
N CYS A 159 16.06 -4.56 -1.09
CA CYS A 159 15.86 -3.12 -0.99
C CYS A 159 16.93 -2.48 -0.08
N ASN A 160 18.19 -2.59 -0.51
CA ASN A 160 19.38 -2.34 0.33
C ASN A 160 19.56 -0.89 0.81
N SER A 161 18.83 0.07 0.21
CA SER A 161 18.93 1.50 0.56
C SER A 161 17.84 1.95 1.56
N LEU A 162 16.95 1.05 1.98
CA LEU A 162 15.93 1.32 2.98
C LEU A 162 16.53 1.37 4.39
N GLU A 163 16.06 2.32 5.20
CA GLU A 163 16.63 2.58 6.53
C GLU A 163 15.60 2.32 7.65
N ASN A 164 16.07 1.69 8.73
CA ASN A 164 15.30 1.49 9.98
C ASN A 164 14.02 0.64 9.86
N PHE A 165 13.92 -0.23 8.86
CA PHE A 165 12.78 -1.15 8.72
C PHE A 165 12.77 -2.26 9.78
N PRO A 166 11.58 -2.74 10.19
CA PRO A 166 11.44 -3.72 11.27
C PRO A 166 11.73 -5.17 10.83
N CYS A 167 12.24 -5.37 9.62
CA CYS A 167 12.56 -6.69 9.06
C CYS A 167 13.78 -6.60 8.13
N ASN A 168 14.26 -7.76 7.66
CA ASN A 168 15.41 -7.82 6.76
C ASN A 168 15.09 -7.17 5.40
N VAL A 169 15.87 -6.15 5.00
CA VAL A 169 15.69 -5.45 3.72
C VAL A 169 16.58 -5.98 2.59
N GLU A 170 17.68 -6.67 2.90
CA GLU A 170 18.63 -7.20 1.89
C GLU A 170 18.21 -8.58 1.36
N GLY A 171 17.79 -9.47 2.27
CA GLY A 171 17.29 -10.82 2.01
C GLY A 171 15.77 -10.85 1.94
N LEU A 172 15.13 -11.91 2.42
CA LEU A 172 13.66 -11.96 2.54
C LEU A 172 13.25 -11.55 3.95
N GLY A 173 12.47 -10.47 4.06
CA GLY A 173 11.97 -9.92 5.32
C GLY A 173 10.46 -9.87 5.36
N TYR A 174 9.92 -10.19 6.53
CA TYR A 174 8.50 -10.08 6.84
C TYR A 174 8.32 -9.33 8.16
N TRP A 175 7.27 -8.52 8.23
CA TRP A 175 6.80 -7.92 9.46
C TRP A 175 5.27 -7.94 9.50
N THR A 176 4.74 -8.20 10.69
CA THR A 176 3.31 -8.10 10.98
C THR A 176 3.12 -7.19 12.18
N LYS A 177 2.10 -6.34 12.14
CA LYS A 177 1.77 -5.48 13.28
C LYS A 177 1.47 -6.35 14.51
N PRO A 178 2.12 -6.11 15.65
CA PRO A 178 1.79 -6.82 16.89
C PRO A 178 0.33 -6.53 17.30
N GLU A 179 -0.35 -7.53 17.83
CA GLU A 179 -1.66 -7.34 18.46
C GLU A 179 -1.45 -6.52 19.76
N GLU A 180 -2.23 -5.45 19.93
CA GLU A 180 -2.23 -4.71 21.20
C GLU A 180 -2.94 -5.57 22.25
N GLU A 181 -2.21 -6.05 23.26
CA GLU A 181 -2.82 -6.71 24.41
C GLU A 181 -3.73 -5.71 25.12
N VAL A 182 -5.04 -5.97 25.10
CA VAL A 182 -6.02 -5.17 25.86
C VAL A 182 -5.77 -5.42 27.34
N GLU A 183 -5.07 -4.51 28.02
CA GLU A 183 -5.03 -4.46 29.47
C GLU A 183 -6.47 -4.24 29.99
N ASN A 184 -7.18 -5.32 30.32
CA ASN A 184 -8.39 -5.28 31.11
C ASN A 184 -8.02 -4.76 32.51
N LYS A 185 -8.08 -3.44 32.71
CA LYS A 185 -8.15 -2.83 34.04
C LYS A 185 -9.58 -2.99 34.55
N GLU A 186 -9.93 -4.22 34.95
CA GLU A 186 -11.10 -4.43 35.79
C GLU A 186 -10.79 -3.90 37.20
N GLU A 187 -11.66 -3.01 37.65
CA GLU A 187 -11.64 -2.26 38.89
C GLU A 187 -11.53 -3.19 40.12
N GLN A 188 -10.47 -3.01 40.93
CA GLN A 188 -10.49 -3.43 42.33
C GLN A 188 -11.32 -2.44 43.14
N ASP A 189 -12.65 -2.52 43.01
CA ASP A 189 -13.58 -2.05 44.03
C ASP A 189 -14.07 -3.26 44.83
N VAL A 190 -13.19 -3.78 45.69
CA VAL A 190 -13.61 -4.72 46.74
C VAL A 190 -14.17 -3.91 47.91
N ILE A 191 -15.47 -3.65 47.79
CA ILE A 191 -16.48 -3.52 48.84
C ILE A 191 -15.92 -3.75 50.26
N SER A 192 -15.67 -2.65 50.98
CA SER A 192 -15.57 -2.67 52.44
C SER A 192 -16.98 -2.73 53.02
N CYS A 193 -17.41 -3.94 53.38
CA CYS A 193 -18.54 -4.16 54.29
C CYS A 193 -18.05 -4.93 55.51
N HIS A 194 -17.98 -4.26 56.66
CA HIS A 194 -18.38 -4.85 57.95
C HIS A 194 -18.88 -3.73 58.86
N GLY A 195 -20.21 -3.70 59.02
CA GLY A 195 -20.90 -2.98 60.08
C GLY A 195 -20.71 -3.66 61.44
N GLY A 196 -20.94 -2.88 62.49
CA GLY A 196 -20.47 -3.15 63.85
C GLY A 196 -21.20 -4.24 64.64
N ASN A 197 -20.70 -4.43 65.86
CA ASN A 197 -21.56 -4.71 67.01
C ASN A 197 -20.90 -4.25 68.31
N GLU A 198 -21.75 -3.68 69.18
CA GLU A 198 -21.49 -3.17 70.53
C GLU A 198 -21.23 -4.33 71.52
N GLY A 199 -20.56 -4.04 72.64
CA GLY A 199 -20.52 -4.96 73.79
C GLY A 199 -19.36 -4.72 74.75
N GLU A 200 -19.71 -4.59 76.02
CA GLU A 200 -18.98 -3.99 77.14
C GLU A 200 -18.34 -5.06 78.06
N VAL A 201 -17.43 -4.62 78.95
CA VAL A 201 -16.94 -5.22 80.23
C VAL A 201 -15.87 -6.34 80.21
N GLU A 202 -14.66 -6.07 80.73
CA GLU A 202 -14.18 -6.48 82.08
C GLU A 202 -12.75 -5.97 82.39
N GLU A 203 -12.56 -5.58 83.67
CA GLU A 203 -11.30 -5.20 84.33
C GLU A 203 -10.22 -6.30 84.23
N VAL A 204 -8.96 -5.96 84.52
CA VAL A 204 -8.11 -6.60 85.56
C VAL A 204 -6.65 -6.09 85.47
N HIS A 205 -6.20 -5.55 86.61
CA HIS A 205 -4.86 -5.12 87.09
C HIS A 205 -4.42 -3.66 86.90
#